data_AF-A0A7C5ZDX7-F1
#
_entry.id   AF-A0A7C5ZDX7-F1
#
_cell.length_a   1.000
_cell.length_b   1.000
_cell.length_c   1.000
_cell.angle_alpha   90.00
_cell.angle_beta   90.00
_cell.angle_gamma   90.00
#
_symmetry.space_group_name_H-M   'P 1'
#
loop_
_entity.id
_entity.type
_entity.pdbx_description
1 polymer ?
#
loop_
_entity_poly.entity_id
_entity_poly.type
_entity_poly.pdbx_seq_one_letter_code
_entity_poly.pdbx_strand_id
1 'polypeptide(L)'
;HPMSLFAPAKVSDRTDGKIAHLDGLNFSRAWCWRALAAQLGEHPVSARAREAAQRHLEASLPHVAGDYMGEHWLATFALLALEA
;
A
#
# COMPACT_ATOMS: atom_id res chain seq x y z
N HIS A 1 -4.26 5.30 -17.18
CA HIS A 1 -5.55 4.70 -16.76
C HIS A 1 -5.74 4.91 -15.26
N PRO A 2 -6.84 5.52 -14.78
CA PRO A 2 -7.07 5.71 -13.34
C PRO A 2 -7.26 4.39 -12.57
N MET A 3 -7.54 3.27 -13.27
CA MET A 3 -7.70 1.95 -12.63
C MET A 3 -6.47 1.49 -11.85
N SER A 4 -5.26 1.86 -12.30
CA SER A 4 -4.01 1.51 -11.61
C SER A 4 -3.84 2.17 -10.25
N LEU A 5 -4.68 3.15 -9.91
CA LEU A 5 -4.73 3.78 -8.59
C LEU A 5 -5.52 2.96 -7.57
N PHE A 6 -6.45 2.11 -8.03
CA PHE A 6 -7.32 1.31 -7.16
C PHE A 6 -6.89 -0.15 -7.05
N ALA A 7 -5.97 -0.59 -7.91
CA ALA A 7 -5.49 -1.96 -7.98
C ALA A 7 -4.03 -2.02 -7.53
N PRO A 8 -3.64 -3.05 -6.76
CA PRO A 8 -2.25 -3.25 -6.36
C PRO A 8 -1.29 -3.32 -7.54
N ALA A 9 -0.10 -2.76 -7.34
CA ALA A 9 1.03 -3.07 -8.19
C ALA A 9 1.38 -4.55 -8.03
N LYS A 10 1.57 -5.24 -9.16
CA LYS A 10 1.97 -6.65 -9.18
C LYS A 10 3.46 -6.76 -8.92
N VAL A 11 3.83 -7.45 -7.85
CA VAL A 11 5.22 -7.80 -7.54
C VAL A 11 5.51 -9.16 -8.14
N SER A 12 6.13 -9.19 -9.33
CA SER A 12 6.32 -10.42 -10.10
C SER A 12 7.47 -11.29 -9.60
N ASP A 13 8.48 -10.67 -9.00
CA ASP A 13 9.67 -11.32 -8.45
C ASP A 13 10.11 -10.53 -7.22
N ARG A 14 10.13 -11.17 -6.06
CA ARG A 14 10.52 -10.55 -4.79
C ARG A 14 12.00 -10.73 -4.44
N THR A 15 12.73 -11.51 -5.24
CA THR A 15 14.17 -11.66 -5.11
C THR A 15 14.92 -10.58 -5.90
N ASP A 16 14.28 -10.00 -6.92
CA ASP A 16 14.74 -8.77 -7.56
C ASP A 16 14.42 -7.56 -6.67
N GLY A 17 15.48 -7.00 -6.08
CA GLY A 17 15.37 -5.82 -5.23
C GLY A 17 14.63 -4.64 -5.86
N LYS A 18 14.68 -4.44 -7.19
CA LYS A 18 13.93 -3.37 -7.87
C LYS A 18 12.44 -3.65 -7.90
N ILE A 19 12.07 -4.89 -8.20
CA ILE A 19 10.66 -5.30 -8.28
C ILE A 19 10.06 -5.35 -6.88
N ALA A 20 10.83 -5.76 -5.86
CA ALA A 20 10.40 -5.76 -4.46
C ALA A 20 9.94 -4.38 -3.94
N HIS A 21 10.46 -3.27 -4.49
CA HIS A 21 10.00 -1.92 -4.12
C HIS A 21 8.52 -1.66 -4.46
N LEU A 22 7.89 -2.47 -5.32
CA LEU A 22 6.47 -2.36 -5.61
C LEU A 22 5.59 -2.71 -4.39
N ASP A 23 6.08 -3.47 -3.42
CA ASP A 23 5.40 -3.65 -2.13
C ASP A 23 5.35 -2.31 -1.35
N GLY A 24 6.43 -1.52 -1.39
CA GLY A 24 6.46 -0.16 -0.83
C GLY A 24 5.52 0.82 -1.52
N LEU A 25 5.38 0.69 -2.84
CA LEU A 25 4.39 1.47 -3.59
C LEU A 25 2.96 1.11 -3.17
N ASN A 26 2.66 -0.17 -2.94
CA ASN A 26 1.37 -0.60 -2.43
C ASN A 26 1.10 -0.03 -1.03
N PHE A 27 2.06 -0.11 -0.10
CA PHE A 27 1.89 0.50 1.23
C PHE A 27 1.67 2.01 1.17
N SER A 28 2.46 2.73 0.36
CA SER A 28 2.29 4.18 0.16
C SER A 28 0.88 4.51 -0.36
N ARG A 29 0.37 3.73 -1.32
CA ARG A 29 -0.99 3.92 -1.85
C ARG A 29 -2.08 3.59 -0.82
N ALA A 30 -1.88 2.54 -0.03
CA ALA A 30 -2.80 2.20 1.05
C ALA A 30 -2.93 3.36 2.03
N TRP A 31 -1.81 3.93 2.46
CA TRP A 31 -1.77 5.10 3.33
C TRP A 31 -2.49 6.30 2.72
N CYS A 32 -2.18 6.68 1.48
CA CYS A 32 -2.84 7.81 0.82
C CYS A 32 -4.36 7.63 0.75
N TRP A 33 -4.83 6.42 0.44
CA TRP A 33 -6.26 6.14 0.38
C TRP A 33 -6.95 6.17 1.75
N ARG A 34 -6.29 5.68 2.82
CA ARG A 34 -6.81 5.82 4.20
C ARG A 34 -6.93 7.28 4.60
N ALA A 35 -5.88 8.07 4.34
CA ALA A 35 -5.87 9.51 4.64
C ALA A 35 -6.98 10.26 3.87
N LEU A 36 -7.17 9.97 2.59
CA LEU A 36 -8.27 10.54 1.80
C LEU A 36 -9.63 10.11 2.34
N ALA A 37 -9.83 8.83 2.66
CA ALA A 37 -11.09 8.34 3.21
C ALA A 37 -11.44 9.01 4.54
N ALA A 38 -10.44 9.29 5.40
CA ALA A 38 -10.63 10.01 6.65
C ALA A 38 -11.14 11.44 6.41
N GLN A 39 -10.56 12.16 5.45
CA GLN A 39 -10.98 13.53 5.10
C GLN A 39 -12.34 13.57 4.37
N LEU A 40 -12.69 12.50 3.66
CA LEU A 40 -13.96 12.38 2.93
C LEU A 40 -15.17 12.11 3.84
N GLY A 41 -14.98 11.59 5.06
CA GLY A 41 -16.08 11.25 5.97
C GLY A 41 -17.10 10.29 5.33
N GLU A 42 -18.37 10.70 5.32
CA GLU A 42 -19.51 9.96 4.75
C GLU A 42 -19.73 10.19 3.24
N HIS A 43 -18.79 10.86 2.56
CA HIS A 43 -18.90 11.04 1.11
C HIS A 43 -18.97 9.68 0.40
N PRO A 44 -19.80 9.50 -0.66
CA PRO A 44 -20.00 8.20 -1.31
C PRO A 44 -18.72 7.52 -1.82
N VAL A 45 -17.68 8.29 -2.15
CA VAL A 45 -16.38 7.78 -2.60
C VAL A 45 -15.54 7.19 -1.46
N SER A 46 -15.84 7.51 -0.20
CA SER A 46 -15.09 7.05 0.98
C SER A 46 -15.03 5.53 1.08
N ALA A 47 -16.13 4.84 0.77
CA ALA A 47 -16.17 3.38 0.73
C ALA A 47 -15.17 2.79 -0.28
N ARG A 48 -15.11 3.37 -1.49
CA ARG A 48 -14.18 2.94 -2.54
C ARG A 48 -12.71 3.25 -2.18
N ALA A 49 -12.46 4.37 -1.50
CA ALA A 49 -11.13 4.71 -1.00
C ALA A 49 -10.67 3.70 0.06
N ARG A 50 -11.53 3.34 1.02
CA ARG A 50 -11.23 2.31 2.03
C ARG A 50 -10.97 0.94 1.40
N GLU A 51 -11.77 0.54 0.42
CA GLU A 51 -11.57 -0.72 -0.30
C GLU A 51 -10.25 -0.74 -1.09
N ALA A 52 -9.89 0.37 -1.74
CA ALA A 52 -8.61 0.47 -2.44
C ALA A 52 -7.44 0.36 -1.46
N ALA A 53 -7.53 1.05 -0.31
CA ALA A 53 -6.52 0.96 0.74
C ALA A 53 -6.32 -0.49 1.22
N GLN A 54 -7.43 -1.19 1.50
CA GLN A 54 -7.39 -2.56 1.98
C GLN A 54 -6.73 -3.50 0.97
N ARG A 55 -7.11 -3.41 -0.31
CA ARG A 55 -6.51 -4.23 -1.38
C ARG A 55 -5.01 -4.02 -1.51
N HIS A 56 -4.56 -2.77 -1.42
CA HIS A 56 -3.13 -2.47 -1.45
C HIS A 56 -2.38 -3.05 -0.24
N LEU A 57 -2.97 -2.95 0.95
CA LEU A 57 -2.38 -3.49 2.16
C LEU A 57 -2.28 -5.02 2.11
N GLU A 58 -3.36 -5.71 1.77
CA GLU A 58 -3.43 -7.17 1.70
C GLU A 58 -2.45 -7.76 0.67
N ALA A 59 -2.19 -7.05 -0.43
CA ALA A 59 -1.27 -7.52 -1.48
C ALA A 59 0.20 -7.58 -1.04
N SER A 60 0.57 -6.82 0.00
CA SER A 60 1.97 -6.61 0.38
C SER A 60 2.26 -6.96 1.84
N LEU A 61 1.26 -6.90 2.74
CA LEU A 61 1.43 -7.17 4.17
C LEU A 61 1.99 -8.58 4.47
N PRO A 62 1.56 -9.68 3.81
CA PRO A 62 2.14 -11.01 4.05
C PRO A 62 3.64 -11.12 3.69
N HIS A 63 4.16 -10.14 2.94
CA HIS A 63 5.53 -10.14 2.43
C HIS A 63 6.43 -9.14 3.16
N VAL A 64 5.92 -8.48 4.22
CA VAL A 64 6.68 -7.48 4.98
C VAL A 64 7.73 -8.11 5.90
N ALA A 65 7.55 -9.37 6.31
CA ALA A 65 8.48 -10.10 7.16
C ALA A 65 9.22 -11.17 6.32
N GLY A 66 10.53 -11.02 6.14
CA GLY A 66 11.36 -11.89 5.30
C GLY A 66 12.79 -11.36 5.12
N ASP A 67 13.57 -11.96 4.22
CA ASP A 67 14.99 -11.66 3.91
C ASP A 67 15.12 -10.29 3.23
N TYR A 68 14.92 -9.26 4.05
CA TYR A 68 14.61 -7.91 3.66
C TYR A 68 15.94 -7.23 3.33
N MET A 69 16.44 -7.51 2.12
CA MET A 69 17.45 -6.69 1.46
C MET A 69 16.87 -5.29 1.22
N GLY A 70 16.81 -4.50 2.29
CA GLY A 70 16.25 -3.15 2.32
C GLY A 70 15.82 -2.59 3.68
N GLU A 71 16.23 -3.14 4.85
CA GLU A 71 15.64 -3.04 6.23
C GLU A 71 15.30 -1.65 6.76
N HIS A 72 15.62 -0.58 6.04
CA HIS A 72 15.49 0.78 6.52
C HIS A 72 14.33 1.61 5.96
N TRP A 73 13.63 1.20 4.89
CA TRP A 73 12.68 2.12 4.21
C TRP A 73 11.20 1.75 4.31
N LEU A 74 10.80 0.47 4.19
CA LEU A 74 9.36 0.11 4.24
C LEU A 74 8.76 0.17 5.66
N ALA A 75 9.57 0.02 6.71
CA ALA A 75 9.09 0.13 8.09
C ALA A 75 8.51 1.53 8.39
N THR A 76 9.13 2.60 7.87
CA THR A 76 8.61 3.97 8.01
C THR A 76 7.29 4.15 7.25
N PHE A 77 7.17 3.61 6.04
CA PHE A 77 5.90 3.64 5.30
C PHE A 77 4.82 2.80 5.95
N ALA A 78 5.16 1.66 6.54
CA ALA A 78 4.23 0.82 7.29
C ALA A 78 3.73 1.53 8.57
N LEU A 79 4.62 2.21 9.30
CA LEU A 79 4.23 3.00 10.48
C LEU A 79 3.27 4.13 10.10
N LEU A 80 3.62 4.93 9.08
CA LEU A 80 2.72 5.98 8.57
C LEU A 80 1.38 5.43 8.10
N ALA A 81 1.38 4.25 7.48
CA ALA A 81 0.17 3.57 7.03
C ALA A 81 -0.71 3.06 8.17
N LEU A 82 -0.16 2.76 9.35
CA LEU A 82 -0.88 2.21 10.50
C LEU A 82 -1.34 3.30 11.48
N GLU A 83 -0.63 4.42 11.57
CA GLU A 83 -1.00 5.56 12.43
C GLU A 83 -2.10 6.47 11.85
N ALA A 84 -2.42 6.31 10.56
CA ALA A 84 -3.50 7.02 9.88
C ALA A 84 -4.90 6.49 10.22
#